data_AF-A0A0C2YTN8-F1
#
_entry.id   AF-A0A0C2YTN8-F1
#
_cell.length_a   1.000
_cell.length_b   1.000
_cell.length_c   1.000
_cell.angle_alpha   90.00
_cell.angle_beta   90.00
_cell.angle_gamma   90.00
#
_symmetry.space_group_name_H-M   'P 1'
#
loop_
_entity.id
_entity.type
_entity.pdbx_description
1 polymer ?
#
loop_
_entity_poly.entity_id
_entity_poly.type
_entity_poly.pdbx_seq_one_letter_code
_entity_poly.pdbx_strand_id
1 'polypeptide(L)'
;MIKKENTTKLMSLEETFVSYKEARGFALKLQLLDEVDWRRYTRGKLKGYISMPPNIPKNPHIIYKNKGWVSYNDFLRTKTSLRKLDGENSWLSYEEARGFVRQLKLKGQVEWKLYAQGKLEGYPPIPIGIPKNPFNVYRNKGWINIADFLGTNHVKGKVNEKYAESWLPFEEARLFTKNLKLQNISEWRLYTKGELDGYEPRPINIPRTPEFIYRNCGWIGFKDFLGIDKVHKRYFGRDIKNWLPFEEARKFVRQLKLKGHKEWRLYAKGKLDEYEPRPNNIPKTPNFVYKDCGWIGFHDFLGIEKKK
;
A
#
# COMPACT_ATOMS: atom_id res chain seq x y z
N MET A 1 -15.27 -61.32 -22.04
CA MET A 1 -16.20 -60.28 -21.56
C MET A 1 -15.48 -59.37 -20.57
N ILE A 2 -14.82 -58.31 -21.07
CA ILE A 2 -14.13 -57.34 -20.21
C ILE A 2 -14.75 -55.98 -20.46
N LYS A 3 -15.31 -55.41 -19.38
CA LYS A 3 -15.84 -54.06 -19.25
C LYS A 3 -14.84 -53.03 -19.80
N LYS A 4 -15.13 -52.44 -20.96
CA LYS A 4 -14.44 -51.25 -21.48
C LYS A 4 -15.45 -50.28 -22.12
N GLU A 5 -16.46 -49.89 -21.36
CA GLU A 5 -17.33 -48.77 -21.73
C GLU A 5 -17.66 -47.96 -20.47
N ASN A 6 -16.73 -47.10 -20.05
CA ASN A 6 -17.05 -45.95 -19.19
C ASN A 6 -15.89 -44.94 -19.04
N THR A 7 -14.70 -45.26 -19.53
CA THR A 7 -13.55 -44.36 -19.46
C THR A 7 -13.56 -43.26 -20.53
N THR A 8 -14.31 -43.42 -21.62
CA THR A 8 -14.34 -42.47 -22.75
C THR A 8 -15.25 -41.26 -22.52
N LYS A 9 -16.08 -41.24 -21.47
CA LYS A 9 -16.98 -40.11 -21.15
C LYS A 9 -16.43 -39.17 -20.07
N LEU A 10 -15.27 -39.51 -19.50
CA LEU A 10 -14.58 -38.74 -18.46
C LEU A 10 -13.42 -37.87 -18.98
N MET A 11 -12.91 -38.16 -20.19
CA MET A 11 -12.17 -37.18 -21.01
C MET A 11 -13.23 -36.46 -21.85
N SER A 12 -13.63 -35.19 -21.66
CA SER A 12 -12.86 -33.95 -21.54
C SER A 12 -13.67 -32.81 -20.87
N LEU A 13 -14.42 -33.10 -19.80
CA LEU A 13 -15.10 -32.01 -19.04
C LEU A 13 -14.10 -31.11 -18.30
N GLU A 14 -12.87 -31.58 -18.06
CA GLU A 14 -11.86 -30.82 -17.31
C GLU A 14 -11.19 -29.69 -18.10
N GLU A 15 -11.27 -29.70 -19.44
CA GLU A 15 -10.74 -28.63 -20.31
C GLU A 15 -11.79 -27.58 -20.71
N THR A 16 -13.07 -27.77 -20.34
CA THR A 16 -14.19 -26.91 -20.79
C THR A 16 -14.66 -25.89 -19.76
N PHE A 17 -14.33 -26.07 -18.47
CA PHE A 17 -14.79 -25.17 -17.40
C PHE A 17 -13.68 -24.25 -16.91
N VAL A 18 -14.07 -23.02 -16.55
CA VAL A 18 -13.15 -22.04 -15.95
C VAL A 18 -12.64 -22.51 -14.58
N SER A 19 -11.56 -21.89 -14.10
CA SER A 19 -11.02 -22.18 -12.77
C SER A 19 -12.05 -21.92 -11.66
N TYR A 20 -11.90 -22.57 -10.51
CA TYR A 20 -12.77 -22.34 -9.35
C TYR A 20 -12.85 -20.85 -8.98
N LYS A 21 -11.73 -20.12 -9.05
CA LYS A 21 -11.67 -18.68 -8.75
C LYS A 21 -12.51 -17.85 -9.73
N GLU A 22 -12.45 -18.17 -11.01
CA GLU A 22 -13.25 -17.49 -12.04
C GLU A 22 -14.74 -17.80 -11.90
N ALA A 23 -15.09 -19.08 -11.73
CA ALA A 23 -16.48 -19.50 -11.53
C ALA A 23 -17.09 -18.90 -10.27
N ARG A 24 -16.31 -18.83 -9.18
CA ARG A 24 -16.74 -18.18 -7.95
C ARG A 24 -16.90 -16.68 -8.11
N GLY A 25 -15.97 -16.01 -8.80
CA GLY A 25 -16.11 -14.59 -9.14
C GLY A 25 -17.39 -14.30 -9.92
N PHE A 26 -17.76 -15.18 -10.86
CA PHE A 26 -19.04 -15.11 -11.58
C PHE A 26 -20.24 -15.32 -10.63
N ALA A 27 -20.20 -16.37 -9.81
CA ALA A 27 -21.29 -16.68 -8.88
C ALA A 27 -21.56 -15.53 -7.89
N LEU A 28 -20.51 -14.86 -7.40
CA LEU A 28 -20.62 -13.68 -6.52
C LEU A 28 -21.33 -12.49 -7.20
N LYS A 29 -21.23 -12.33 -8.53
CA LYS A 29 -21.98 -11.29 -9.26
C LYS A 29 -23.49 -11.51 -9.22
N LEU A 30 -23.90 -12.78 -9.20
CA LEU A 30 -25.32 -13.15 -9.20
C LEU A 30 -25.97 -12.93 -7.83
N GLN A 31 -25.20 -12.90 -6.74
CA GLN A 31 -25.70 -12.70 -5.37
C GLN A 31 -26.86 -13.63 -4.98
N LEU A 32 -26.82 -14.88 -5.45
CA LEU A 32 -27.83 -15.89 -5.16
C LEU A 32 -27.75 -16.29 -3.68
N LEU A 33 -28.91 -16.58 -3.08
CA LEU A 33 -29.01 -16.74 -1.63
C LEU A 33 -28.62 -18.13 -1.14
N ASP A 34 -28.70 -19.15 -1.98
CA ASP A 34 -28.40 -20.54 -1.60
C ASP A 34 -28.25 -21.47 -2.82
N GLU A 35 -28.04 -22.75 -2.54
CA GLU A 35 -27.98 -23.80 -3.55
C GLU A 35 -29.28 -23.93 -4.36
N VAL A 36 -30.45 -23.67 -3.75
CA VAL A 36 -31.74 -23.76 -4.44
C VAL A 36 -31.82 -22.69 -5.52
N ASP A 37 -31.42 -21.46 -5.19
CA ASP A 37 -31.33 -20.37 -6.15
C ASP A 37 -30.31 -20.66 -7.26
N TRP A 38 -29.14 -21.20 -6.94
CA TRP A 38 -28.17 -21.66 -7.95
C TRP A 38 -28.78 -22.71 -8.89
N ARG A 39 -29.46 -23.71 -8.34
CA ARG A 39 -30.13 -24.76 -9.12
C ARG A 39 -31.29 -24.23 -9.96
N ARG A 40 -31.98 -23.16 -9.53
CA ARG A 40 -33.02 -22.48 -10.33
C ARG A 40 -32.40 -21.65 -11.44
N TYR A 41 -31.33 -20.91 -11.13
CA TYR A 41 -30.54 -20.13 -12.08
C TYR A 41 -30.02 -20.99 -13.23
N THR A 42 -29.33 -22.10 -12.91
CA THR A 42 -28.71 -22.98 -13.93
C THR A 42 -29.71 -23.71 -14.84
N ARG A 43 -31.00 -23.68 -14.48
CA ARG A 43 -32.11 -24.20 -15.29
C ARG A 43 -32.88 -23.10 -16.04
N GLY A 44 -32.42 -21.85 -15.99
CA GLY A 44 -33.11 -20.71 -16.60
C GLY A 44 -34.43 -20.34 -15.94
N LYS A 45 -34.66 -20.75 -14.67
CA LYS A 45 -35.92 -20.50 -13.95
C LYS A 45 -35.95 -19.16 -13.21
N LEU A 46 -34.82 -18.44 -13.13
CA LEU A 46 -34.75 -17.10 -12.54
C LEU A 46 -34.74 -16.04 -13.65
N LYS A 47 -35.72 -15.13 -13.61
CA LYS A 47 -35.81 -13.99 -14.54
C LYS A 47 -34.96 -12.82 -14.05
N GLY A 48 -34.46 -11.99 -14.96
CA GLY A 48 -33.65 -10.80 -14.63
C GLY A 48 -32.16 -11.07 -14.40
N TYR A 49 -31.71 -12.31 -14.60
CA TYR A 49 -30.30 -12.68 -14.53
C TYR A 49 -29.71 -12.91 -15.93
N ILE A 50 -28.42 -12.62 -16.09
CA ILE A 50 -27.67 -12.96 -17.30
C ILE A 50 -27.68 -14.47 -17.54
N SER A 51 -27.72 -14.88 -18.81
CA SER A 51 -27.66 -16.30 -19.18
C SER A 51 -26.37 -16.94 -18.67
N MET A 52 -26.47 -18.21 -18.27
CA MET A 52 -25.33 -18.96 -17.74
C MET A 52 -24.31 -19.21 -18.84
N PRO A 53 -23.06 -18.75 -18.69
CA PRO A 53 -22.01 -19.04 -19.65
C PRO A 53 -21.76 -20.55 -19.73
N PRO A 54 -21.48 -21.11 -20.92
CA PRO A 54 -21.33 -22.55 -21.11
C PRO A 54 -20.14 -23.15 -20.34
N ASN A 55 -19.14 -22.33 -20.04
CA ASN A 55 -17.93 -22.70 -19.29
C ASN A 55 -18.06 -22.52 -17.77
N ILE A 56 -19.25 -22.17 -17.25
CA ILE A 56 -19.57 -22.21 -15.82
C ILE A 56 -20.26 -23.56 -15.53
N PRO A 57 -19.80 -24.33 -14.54
CA PRO A 57 -20.36 -25.64 -14.29
C PRO A 57 -21.71 -25.55 -13.56
N LYS A 58 -22.70 -26.35 -14.00
CA LYS A 58 -24.00 -26.45 -13.32
C LYS A 58 -23.88 -27.07 -11.92
N ASN A 59 -22.95 -28.02 -11.77
CA ASN A 59 -22.66 -28.76 -10.53
C ASN A 59 -21.23 -28.46 -10.05
N PRO A 60 -20.96 -27.26 -9.51
CA PRO A 60 -19.60 -26.84 -9.13
C PRO A 60 -18.98 -27.73 -8.04
N HIS A 61 -19.79 -28.32 -7.14
CA HIS A 61 -19.33 -29.26 -6.11
C HIS A 61 -18.70 -30.54 -6.67
N ILE A 62 -19.06 -30.94 -7.89
CA ILE A 62 -18.47 -32.11 -8.57
C ILE A 62 -17.17 -31.68 -9.25
N ILE A 63 -17.23 -30.61 -10.05
CA ILE A 63 -16.11 -30.14 -10.88
C ILE A 63 -14.94 -29.65 -10.03
N TYR A 64 -15.23 -29.01 -8.89
CA TYR A 64 -14.22 -28.43 -8.02
C TYR A 64 -13.94 -29.26 -6.75
N LYS A 65 -14.36 -30.54 -6.71
CA LYS A 65 -14.34 -31.42 -5.52
C LYS A 65 -13.00 -31.51 -4.79
N ASN A 66 -11.87 -31.23 -5.45
CA ASN A 66 -10.54 -31.10 -4.82
C ASN A 66 -9.77 -29.88 -5.36
N LYS A 67 -10.50 -28.90 -5.91
CA LYS A 67 -9.94 -27.69 -6.56
C LYS A 67 -10.37 -26.42 -5.80
N GLY A 68 -10.54 -26.54 -4.48
CA GLY A 68 -10.94 -25.44 -3.58
C GLY A 68 -12.42 -25.40 -3.22
N TRP A 69 -13.22 -26.40 -3.59
CA TRP A 69 -14.62 -26.47 -3.14
C TRP A 69 -14.74 -26.77 -1.64
N VAL A 70 -15.54 -25.97 -0.94
CA VAL A 70 -15.90 -26.21 0.47
C VAL A 70 -17.39 -26.53 0.58
N SER A 71 -18.26 -25.61 0.15
CA SER A 71 -19.71 -25.78 0.16
C SER A 71 -20.39 -24.74 -0.74
N TYR A 72 -21.68 -24.92 -1.03
CA TYR A 72 -22.48 -23.88 -1.71
C TYR A 72 -22.53 -22.58 -0.91
N ASN A 73 -22.57 -22.69 0.42
CA ASN A 73 -22.57 -21.57 1.34
C ASN A 73 -21.29 -20.73 1.25
N ASP A 74 -20.14 -21.37 1.05
CA ASP A 74 -18.86 -20.70 0.79
C ASP A 74 -18.76 -20.15 -0.64
N PHE A 75 -19.17 -20.94 -1.62
CA PHE A 75 -19.10 -20.59 -3.04
C PHE A 75 -19.97 -19.38 -3.40
N LEU A 76 -21.20 -19.33 -2.88
CA LEU A 76 -22.16 -18.24 -3.12
C LEU A 76 -22.06 -17.12 -2.09
N ARG A 77 -21.47 -17.40 -0.93
CA ARG A 77 -21.29 -16.48 0.20
C ARG A 77 -22.61 -15.84 0.67
N THR A 78 -23.51 -16.72 1.09
CA THR A 78 -24.89 -16.41 1.44
C THR A 78 -25.01 -15.64 2.77
N LYS A 79 -26.11 -14.90 2.97
CA LYS A 79 -26.39 -14.22 4.26
C LYS A 79 -26.42 -15.20 5.44
N THR A 80 -26.84 -16.44 5.19
CA THR A 80 -26.83 -17.52 6.18
C THR A 80 -25.42 -17.93 6.59
N SER A 81 -24.46 -17.93 5.65
CA SER A 81 -23.03 -18.15 5.95
C SER A 81 -22.46 -17.05 6.83
N LEU A 82 -22.81 -15.78 6.57
CA LEU A 82 -22.30 -14.65 7.35
C LEU A 82 -22.76 -14.64 8.81
N ARG A 83 -23.97 -15.11 9.11
CA ARG A 83 -24.48 -15.15 10.50
C ARG A 83 -23.63 -16.05 11.40
N LYS A 84 -22.86 -16.98 10.83
CA LYS A 84 -21.97 -17.89 11.57
C LYS A 84 -20.52 -17.40 11.65
N LEU A 85 -20.19 -16.34 10.93
CA LEU A 85 -18.83 -15.81 10.83
C LEU A 85 -18.72 -14.58 11.73
N ASP A 86 -17.79 -14.62 12.67
CA ASP A 86 -17.34 -13.47 13.45
C ASP A 86 -16.79 -12.37 12.54
N GLY A 87 -16.74 -11.12 13.04
CA GLY A 87 -16.50 -9.92 12.22
C GLY A 87 -15.25 -9.99 11.33
N GLU A 88 -14.25 -10.81 11.67
CA GLU A 88 -13.04 -11.04 10.85
C GLU A 88 -13.23 -12.03 9.70
N ASN A 89 -14.07 -13.07 9.86
CA ASN A 89 -14.35 -14.10 8.85
C ASN A 89 -15.48 -13.70 7.88
N SER A 90 -16.13 -12.56 8.12
CA SER A 90 -17.17 -12.02 7.24
C SER A 90 -16.66 -11.54 5.87
N TRP A 91 -15.35 -11.29 5.72
CA TRP A 91 -14.72 -10.70 4.53
C TRP A 91 -14.12 -11.77 3.59
N LEU A 92 -14.11 -11.51 2.27
CA LEU A 92 -13.36 -12.36 1.33
C LEU A 92 -11.89 -12.24 1.66
N SER A 93 -11.10 -13.26 1.35
CA SER A 93 -9.65 -13.07 1.30
C SER A 93 -9.30 -11.98 0.29
N TYR A 94 -8.13 -11.36 0.47
CA TYR A 94 -7.65 -10.31 -0.43
C TYR A 94 -7.64 -10.78 -1.89
N GLU A 95 -7.16 -12.01 -2.15
CA GLU A 95 -7.06 -12.54 -3.52
C GLU A 95 -8.42 -12.83 -4.16
N GLU A 96 -9.41 -13.27 -3.39
CA GLU A 96 -10.77 -13.48 -3.90
C GLU A 96 -11.47 -12.17 -4.20
N ALA A 97 -11.38 -11.19 -3.29
CA ALA A 97 -11.92 -9.85 -3.50
C ALA A 97 -11.26 -9.18 -4.71
N ARG A 98 -9.94 -9.24 -4.80
CA ARG A 98 -9.15 -8.72 -5.95
C ARG A 98 -9.53 -9.41 -7.25
N GLY A 99 -9.69 -10.74 -7.25
CA GLY A 99 -10.13 -11.50 -8.41
C GLY A 99 -11.50 -11.05 -8.92
N PHE A 100 -12.48 -10.87 -8.03
CA PHE A 100 -13.79 -10.35 -8.38
C PHE A 100 -13.72 -8.92 -8.92
N VAL A 101 -13.06 -8.02 -8.19
CA VAL A 101 -13.06 -6.58 -8.50
C VAL A 101 -12.37 -6.31 -9.84
N ARG A 102 -11.35 -7.08 -10.19
CA ARG A 102 -10.69 -7.00 -11.51
C ARG A 102 -11.61 -7.35 -12.67
N GLN A 103 -12.60 -8.23 -12.46
CA GLN A 103 -13.58 -8.55 -13.50
C GLN A 103 -14.56 -7.40 -13.77
N LEU A 104 -14.68 -6.43 -12.87
CA LEU A 104 -15.48 -5.22 -13.07
C LEU A 104 -14.79 -4.22 -14.03
N LYS A 105 -13.48 -4.36 -14.25
CA LYS A 105 -12.67 -3.46 -15.11
C LYS A 105 -12.84 -1.97 -14.78
N LEU A 106 -13.02 -1.65 -13.49
CA LEU A 106 -13.09 -0.26 -13.01
C LEU A 106 -11.76 0.45 -13.29
N LYS A 107 -11.80 1.73 -13.67
CA LYS A 107 -10.64 2.50 -14.15
C LYS A 107 -9.80 3.13 -13.03
N GLY A 108 -10.32 3.21 -11.81
CA GLY A 108 -9.58 3.77 -10.69
C GLY A 108 -10.38 3.96 -9.41
N GLN A 109 -9.74 4.61 -8.44
CA GLN A 109 -10.29 4.78 -7.09
C GLN A 109 -11.63 5.55 -7.06
N VAL A 110 -11.84 6.48 -7.98
CA VAL A 110 -13.10 7.24 -8.08
C VAL A 110 -14.25 6.32 -8.45
N GLU A 111 -14.09 5.51 -9.50
CA GLU A 111 -15.10 4.52 -9.91
C GLU A 111 -15.32 3.46 -8.85
N TRP A 112 -14.27 3.00 -8.17
CA TRP A 112 -14.40 2.11 -7.01
C TRP A 112 -15.29 2.72 -5.93
N LYS A 113 -15.08 4.00 -5.59
CA LYS A 113 -15.87 4.69 -4.56
C LYS A 113 -17.33 4.81 -4.96
N LEU A 114 -17.62 5.12 -6.24
CA LEU A 114 -18.98 5.19 -6.75
C LEU A 114 -19.66 3.82 -6.77
N TYR A 115 -18.96 2.79 -7.27
CA TYR A 115 -19.41 1.41 -7.27
C TYR A 115 -19.73 0.90 -5.86
N ALA A 116 -18.82 1.09 -4.91
CA ALA A 116 -19.00 0.68 -3.51
C ALA A 116 -20.14 1.44 -2.79
N GLN A 117 -20.57 2.57 -3.33
CA GLN A 117 -21.74 3.33 -2.86
C GLN A 117 -23.03 2.97 -3.59
N GLY A 118 -22.99 2.10 -4.61
CA GLY A 118 -24.14 1.80 -5.46
C GLY A 118 -24.56 2.96 -6.38
N LYS A 119 -23.63 3.89 -6.66
CA LYS A 119 -23.86 5.07 -7.50
C LYS A 119 -23.36 4.92 -8.93
N LEU A 120 -22.77 3.76 -9.26
CA LEU A 120 -22.24 3.50 -10.60
C LEU A 120 -23.26 2.64 -11.36
N GLU A 121 -23.85 3.21 -12.41
CA GLU A 121 -24.87 2.56 -13.24
C GLU A 121 -24.26 1.45 -14.11
N GLY A 122 -25.04 0.41 -14.42
CA GLY A 122 -24.60 -0.71 -15.25
C GLY A 122 -23.76 -1.76 -14.53
N TYR A 123 -23.57 -1.64 -13.21
CA TYR A 123 -22.83 -2.59 -12.39
C TYR A 123 -23.73 -3.31 -11.38
N PRO A 124 -23.45 -4.59 -11.06
CA PRO A 124 -24.16 -5.29 -9.99
C PRO A 124 -23.87 -4.63 -8.63
N PRO A 125 -24.71 -4.83 -7.60
CA PRO A 125 -24.40 -4.34 -6.26
C PRO A 125 -23.06 -4.89 -5.77
N ILE A 126 -22.43 -4.22 -4.81
CA ILE A 126 -21.22 -4.76 -4.17
C ILE A 126 -21.56 -6.10 -3.51
N PRO A 127 -20.85 -7.20 -3.85
CA PRO A 127 -21.09 -8.47 -3.21
C PRO A 127 -20.89 -8.37 -1.72
N ILE A 128 -21.68 -9.17 -1.02
CA ILE A 128 -21.56 -9.38 0.41
C ILE A 128 -20.10 -9.65 0.78
N GLY A 129 -19.62 -8.94 1.81
CA GLY A 129 -18.28 -9.05 2.38
C GLY A 129 -17.12 -8.77 1.40
N ILE A 130 -17.35 -7.96 0.37
CA ILE A 130 -16.31 -7.11 -0.18
C ILE A 130 -16.39 -5.76 0.54
N PRO A 131 -15.30 -5.29 1.18
CA PRO A 131 -15.34 -4.06 1.96
C PRO A 131 -15.38 -2.83 1.06
N LYS A 132 -16.17 -1.81 1.44
CA LYS A 132 -16.16 -0.50 0.76
C LYS A 132 -14.80 0.21 0.85
N ASN A 133 -14.08 -0.02 1.96
CA ASN A 133 -12.70 0.43 2.16
C ASN A 133 -11.75 -0.79 2.32
N PRO A 134 -11.21 -1.31 1.21
CA PRO A 134 -10.33 -2.48 1.22
C PRO A 134 -9.06 -2.32 2.05
N PHE A 135 -8.49 -1.11 2.15
CA PHE A 135 -7.29 -0.88 2.96
C PHE A 135 -7.50 -1.25 4.43
N ASN A 136 -8.64 -0.88 5.02
CA ASN A 136 -8.91 -1.15 6.42
C ASN A 136 -8.98 -2.64 6.75
N VAL A 137 -9.45 -3.46 5.82
CA VAL A 137 -9.61 -4.91 6.01
C VAL A 137 -8.34 -5.66 5.61
N TYR A 138 -7.66 -5.22 4.55
CA TYR A 138 -6.57 -5.98 3.93
C TYR A 138 -5.16 -5.45 4.22
N ARG A 139 -4.99 -4.33 4.95
CA ARG A 139 -3.68 -3.70 5.22
C ARG A 139 -2.57 -4.65 5.68
N ASN A 140 -2.91 -5.69 6.43
CA ASN A 140 -1.96 -6.70 6.92
C ASN A 140 -2.24 -8.09 6.34
N LYS A 141 -3.07 -8.18 5.28
CA LYS A 141 -3.53 -9.41 4.62
C LYS A 141 -3.22 -9.40 3.12
N GLY A 142 -2.09 -8.80 2.72
CA GLY A 142 -1.63 -8.77 1.32
C GLY A 142 -1.99 -7.51 0.52
N TRP A 143 -2.61 -6.50 1.14
CA TRP A 143 -2.90 -5.24 0.46
C TRP A 143 -1.65 -4.52 -0.03
N ILE A 144 -1.62 -4.18 -1.32
CA ILE A 144 -0.55 -3.37 -1.92
C ILE A 144 -1.03 -1.92 -2.06
N ASN A 145 -2.03 -1.70 -2.91
CA ASN A 145 -2.70 -0.43 -3.12
C ASN A 145 -4.00 -0.65 -3.91
N ILE A 146 -4.79 0.42 -4.06
CA ILE A 146 -6.06 0.37 -4.78
C ILE A 146 -5.86 0.02 -6.27
N ALA A 147 -4.74 0.42 -6.89
CA ALA A 147 -4.49 0.11 -8.30
C ALA A 147 -4.27 -1.40 -8.52
N ASP A 148 -3.50 -2.06 -7.67
CA ASP A 148 -3.34 -3.52 -7.70
C ASP A 148 -4.67 -4.23 -7.44
N PHE A 149 -5.45 -3.75 -6.45
CA PHE A 149 -6.74 -4.33 -6.13
C PHE A 149 -7.74 -4.25 -7.29
N LEU A 150 -7.78 -3.12 -8.01
CA LEU A 150 -8.64 -2.93 -9.18
C LEU A 150 -8.09 -3.60 -10.45
N GLY A 151 -6.80 -3.96 -10.48
CA GLY A 151 -6.12 -4.41 -11.70
C GLY A 151 -6.00 -3.31 -12.76
N THR A 152 -6.15 -2.06 -12.36
CA THR A 152 -5.83 -0.93 -13.21
C THR A 152 -4.32 -0.87 -13.31
N ASN A 153 -3.77 -1.09 -14.50
CA ASN A 153 -2.33 -0.95 -14.80
C ASN A 153 -1.85 0.52 -14.70
N HIS A 154 -2.38 1.30 -13.75
CA HIS A 154 -1.68 2.45 -13.21
C HIS A 154 -0.53 1.94 -12.36
N VAL A 155 0.54 1.56 -13.03
CA VAL A 155 1.82 1.28 -12.39
C VAL A 155 2.45 2.61 -11.99
N LYS A 156 1.84 3.29 -11.00
CA LYS A 156 2.62 4.14 -10.10
C LYS A 156 3.26 3.22 -9.07
N GLY A 157 4.45 2.72 -9.39
CA GLY A 157 5.35 2.15 -8.38
C GLY A 157 5.52 0.63 -8.34
N LYS A 158 5.24 -0.13 -9.40
CA LYS A 158 6.07 -1.32 -9.67
C LYS A 158 7.16 -0.88 -10.65
N VAL A 159 8.41 -1.09 -10.30
CA VAL A 159 9.49 -1.07 -11.30
C VAL A 159 9.09 -2.13 -12.31
N ASN A 160 8.74 -1.69 -13.52
CA ASN A 160 8.48 -2.61 -14.61
C ASN A 160 9.83 -3.25 -14.89
N GLU A 161 10.00 -4.56 -14.69
CA GLU A 161 11.25 -5.26 -15.06
C GLU A 161 11.61 -4.99 -16.53
N LYS A 162 10.59 -4.78 -17.38
CA LYS A 162 10.70 -4.37 -18.78
C LYS A 162 11.33 -2.98 -19.01
N TYR A 163 11.41 -2.10 -18.00
CA TYR A 163 12.07 -0.79 -18.09
C TYR A 163 13.38 -0.71 -17.30
N ALA A 164 13.78 -1.77 -16.59
CA ALA A 164 15.08 -1.80 -15.89
C ALA A 164 16.25 -1.60 -16.88
N GLU A 165 16.07 -2.03 -18.13
CA GLU A 165 17.02 -1.82 -19.23
C GLU A 165 16.96 -0.40 -19.85
N SER A 166 15.92 0.39 -19.57
CA SER A 166 15.72 1.74 -20.13
C SER A 166 16.13 2.88 -19.18
N TRP A 167 16.32 2.59 -17.90
CA TRP A 167 16.74 3.57 -16.89
C TRP A 167 18.22 3.37 -16.56
N LEU A 168 18.93 4.47 -16.34
CA LEU A 168 20.31 4.41 -15.91
C LEU A 168 20.39 3.66 -14.55
N PRO A 169 21.38 2.78 -14.31
CA PRO A 169 21.55 2.11 -13.03
C PRO A 169 21.57 3.10 -11.85
N PHE A 170 21.07 2.71 -10.68
CA PHE A 170 20.87 3.65 -9.55
C PHE A 170 22.14 4.42 -9.19
N GLU A 171 23.29 3.75 -9.13
CA GLU A 171 24.56 4.37 -8.77
C GLU A 171 25.03 5.40 -9.81
N GLU A 172 24.84 5.11 -11.10
CA GLU A 172 25.14 6.04 -12.19
C GLU A 172 24.16 7.22 -12.23
N ALA A 173 22.86 6.96 -12.03
CA ALA A 173 21.85 8.01 -11.91
C ALA A 173 22.10 8.90 -10.69
N ARG A 174 22.54 8.32 -9.57
CA ARG A 174 22.95 9.05 -8.37
C ARG A 174 24.17 9.91 -8.66
N LEU A 175 25.20 9.37 -9.32
CA LEU A 175 26.39 10.14 -9.68
C LEU A 175 26.05 11.32 -10.62
N PHE A 176 25.23 11.06 -11.64
CA PHE A 176 24.73 12.07 -12.56
C PHE A 176 24.02 13.21 -11.81
N THR A 177 23.06 12.86 -10.94
CA THR A 177 22.27 13.87 -10.22
C THR A 177 23.05 14.62 -9.16
N LYS A 178 24.08 14.00 -8.55
CA LYS A 178 25.05 14.69 -7.68
C LYS A 178 25.86 15.74 -8.45
N ASN A 179 26.26 15.44 -9.68
CA ASN A 179 27.00 16.38 -10.54
C ASN A 179 26.17 17.61 -10.95
N LEU A 180 24.83 17.50 -10.97
CA LEU A 180 23.95 18.65 -11.21
C LEU A 180 23.96 19.66 -10.05
N LYS A 181 24.43 19.27 -8.85
CA LYS A 181 24.50 20.13 -7.66
C LYS A 181 23.19 20.83 -7.31
N LEU A 182 22.05 20.19 -7.59
CA LEU A 182 20.72 20.72 -7.27
C LEU A 182 20.55 20.76 -5.75
N GLN A 183 20.05 21.88 -5.22
CA GLN A 183 20.03 22.12 -3.78
C GLN A 183 18.83 21.48 -3.09
N ASN A 184 17.76 21.16 -3.82
CA ASN A 184 16.52 20.63 -3.25
C ASN A 184 15.62 19.92 -4.27
N ILE A 185 14.58 19.27 -3.76
CA ILE A 185 13.58 18.54 -4.55
C ILE A 185 12.80 19.46 -5.50
N SER A 186 12.64 20.74 -5.17
CA SER A 186 11.91 21.70 -6.03
C SER A 186 12.72 22.00 -7.29
N GLU A 187 14.02 22.24 -7.14
CA GLU A 187 14.95 22.38 -8.27
C GLU A 187 15.00 21.11 -9.12
N TRP A 188 15.03 19.93 -8.50
CA TRP A 188 14.86 18.67 -9.23
C TRP A 188 13.57 18.61 -10.05
N ARG A 189 12.44 19.05 -9.48
CA ARG A 189 11.17 19.09 -10.21
C ARG A 189 11.19 20.06 -11.39
N LEU A 190 11.77 21.25 -11.22
CA LEU A 190 11.92 22.23 -12.29
C LEU A 190 12.85 21.69 -13.40
N TYR A 191 14.01 21.16 -13.01
CA TYR A 191 14.95 20.51 -13.90
C TYR A 191 14.31 19.39 -14.73
N THR A 192 13.58 18.47 -14.09
CA THR A 192 12.94 17.34 -14.79
C THR A 192 11.85 17.74 -15.78
N LYS A 193 11.32 18.97 -15.65
CA LYS A 193 10.37 19.58 -16.58
C LYS A 193 11.03 20.43 -17.66
N GLY A 194 12.33 20.72 -17.56
CA GLY A 194 13.02 21.66 -18.45
C GLY A 194 12.71 23.12 -18.13
N GLU A 195 12.27 23.42 -16.90
CA GLU A 195 11.90 24.76 -16.43
C GLU A 195 13.02 25.42 -15.60
N LEU A 196 14.21 24.81 -15.54
CA LEU A 196 15.35 25.32 -14.75
C LEU A 196 16.45 25.82 -15.70
N ASP A 197 16.71 27.12 -15.67
CA ASP A 197 17.69 27.78 -16.54
C ASP A 197 19.13 27.39 -16.18
N GLY A 198 20.00 27.34 -17.20
CA GLY A 198 21.43 27.03 -17.03
C GLY A 198 21.76 25.53 -16.91
N TYR A 199 20.80 24.66 -17.22
CA TYR A 199 20.98 23.20 -17.20
C TYR A 199 20.61 22.57 -18.55
N GLU A 200 21.37 21.55 -18.93
CA GLU A 200 21.04 20.72 -20.10
C GLU A 200 19.73 19.94 -19.90
N PRO A 201 18.99 19.64 -20.97
CA PRO A 201 17.76 18.86 -20.88
C PRO A 201 17.98 17.52 -20.16
N ARG A 202 17.02 17.13 -19.32
CA ARG A 202 17.07 15.86 -18.60
C ARG A 202 17.19 14.68 -19.59
N PRO A 203 18.22 13.82 -19.45
CA PRO A 203 18.34 12.60 -20.23
C PRO A 203 17.09 11.72 -20.10
N ILE A 204 16.69 11.09 -21.21
CA ILE A 204 15.45 10.29 -21.25
C ILE A 204 15.47 9.13 -20.24
N ASN A 205 16.65 8.57 -19.99
CA ASN A 205 16.95 7.45 -19.09
C ASN A 205 17.18 7.86 -17.63
N ILE A 206 16.97 9.13 -17.26
CA ILE A 206 16.95 9.59 -15.87
C ILE A 206 15.50 9.80 -15.43
N PRO A 207 14.96 9.04 -14.47
CA PRO A 207 13.53 9.10 -14.16
C PRO A 207 13.13 10.41 -13.48
N ARG A 208 11.94 10.94 -13.81
CA ARG A 208 11.40 12.14 -13.11
C ARG A 208 11.06 11.87 -11.64
N THR A 209 10.62 10.65 -11.35
CA THR A 209 10.22 10.18 -10.01
C THR A 209 11.10 9.00 -9.58
N PRO A 210 12.37 9.26 -9.24
CA PRO A 210 13.37 8.24 -8.94
C PRO A 210 13.01 7.36 -7.73
N GLU A 211 12.21 7.86 -6.78
CA GLU A 211 11.76 7.13 -5.59
C GLU A 211 10.89 5.89 -5.90
N PHE A 212 10.28 5.85 -7.08
CA PHE A 212 9.50 4.71 -7.53
C PHE A 212 10.32 3.75 -8.37
N ILE A 213 11.34 4.24 -9.07
CA ILE A 213 12.20 3.43 -9.96
C ILE A 213 13.28 2.72 -9.15
N TYR A 214 13.92 3.42 -8.20
CA TYR A 214 15.06 2.90 -7.46
C TYR A 214 14.73 2.39 -6.07
N ARG A 215 13.44 2.28 -5.71
CA ARG A 215 12.98 1.88 -4.37
C ARG A 215 13.68 0.63 -3.84
N ASN A 216 13.88 -0.37 -4.70
CA ASN A 216 14.50 -1.64 -4.35
C ASN A 216 15.96 -1.74 -4.84
N CYS A 217 16.54 -0.63 -5.30
CA CYS A 217 17.87 -0.55 -5.91
C CYS A 217 18.83 0.34 -5.09
N GLY A 218 18.62 0.45 -3.77
CA GLY A 218 19.47 1.27 -2.89
C GLY A 218 18.96 2.69 -2.64
N TRP A 219 17.73 3.03 -3.05
CA TRP A 219 17.13 4.34 -2.78
C TRP A 219 16.95 4.61 -1.27
N ILE A 220 17.68 5.60 -0.76
CA ILE A 220 17.55 6.08 0.63
C ILE A 220 16.59 7.28 0.70
N GLY A 221 16.65 8.17 -0.29
CA GLY A 221 15.82 9.37 -0.37
C GLY A 221 16.43 10.43 -1.26
N PHE A 222 15.68 11.51 -1.51
CA PHE A 222 16.14 12.59 -2.40
C PHE A 222 17.42 13.28 -1.95
N LYS A 223 17.70 13.34 -0.64
CA LYS A 223 18.94 13.94 -0.13
C LYS A 223 20.16 13.14 -0.58
N ASP A 224 20.12 11.82 -0.41
CA ASP A 224 21.17 10.91 -0.87
C ASP A 224 21.30 10.93 -2.40
N PHE A 225 20.16 10.85 -3.10
CA PHE A 225 20.13 10.81 -4.55
C PHE A 225 20.74 12.06 -5.18
N LEU A 226 20.33 13.26 -4.72
CA LEU A 226 20.82 14.54 -5.24
C LEU A 226 22.17 14.96 -4.64
N GLY A 227 22.73 14.21 -3.67
CA GLY A 227 23.95 14.61 -2.94
C GLY A 227 23.79 15.89 -2.15
N ILE A 228 22.60 16.13 -1.59
CA ILE A 228 22.35 17.28 -0.73
C ILE A 228 22.90 16.94 0.66
N ASP A 229 24.20 17.19 0.85
CA ASP A 229 24.88 17.04 2.15
C ASP A 229 24.55 18.16 3.14
N LYS A 230 23.88 19.21 2.66
CA LYS A 230 23.49 20.35 3.49
C LYS A 230 22.27 19.97 4.32
N VAL A 231 22.52 19.77 5.62
CA VAL A 231 21.55 19.87 6.72
C VAL A 231 20.69 21.11 6.47
N HIS A 232 19.53 20.93 5.85
CA HIS A 232 18.66 22.04 5.51
C HIS A 232 18.11 22.62 6.80
N LYS A 233 18.74 23.72 7.22
CA LYS A 233 18.25 24.77 8.10
C LYS A 233 16.81 25.15 7.73
N ARG A 234 15.82 24.38 8.16
CA ARG A 234 14.41 24.76 8.06
C ARG A 234 13.66 24.25 9.29
N TYR A 235 13.70 25.07 10.34
CA TYR A 235 12.48 25.40 11.06
C TYR A 235 12.55 26.82 11.65
N PHE A 236 11.73 27.70 11.06
CA PHE A 236 11.11 28.91 11.60
C PHE A 236 11.98 30.13 11.98
N GLY A 237 12.04 31.10 11.05
CA GLY A 237 11.50 32.45 11.30
C GLY A 237 12.02 33.28 12.48
N ARG A 238 13.20 32.96 13.04
CA ARG A 238 14.00 33.81 13.93
C ARG A 238 15.37 33.15 14.07
N ASP A 239 16.40 33.82 13.56
CA ASP A 239 17.83 33.61 13.81
C ASP A 239 18.28 32.19 14.21
N ILE A 240 18.84 31.44 13.24
CA ILE A 240 19.77 30.34 13.55
C ILE A 240 21.07 30.96 14.05
N LYS A 241 21.02 31.58 15.23
CA LYS A 241 22.21 31.77 16.04
C LYS A 241 22.61 30.40 16.58
N ASN A 242 23.52 29.74 15.87
CA ASN A 242 24.49 28.81 16.43
C ASN A 242 23.93 27.73 17.37
N TRP A 243 22.90 26.95 16.99
CA TRP A 243 22.51 25.78 17.78
C TRP A 243 23.68 24.80 17.85
N LEU A 244 23.98 24.30 19.05
CA LEU A 244 25.06 23.36 19.29
C LEU A 244 24.79 22.05 18.51
N PRO A 245 25.80 21.39 17.90
CA PRO A 245 25.61 20.11 17.22
C PRO A 245 24.92 19.08 18.13
N PHE A 246 24.10 18.18 17.56
CA PHE A 246 23.28 17.26 18.36
C PHE A 246 24.10 16.47 19.39
N GLU A 247 25.26 15.95 19.00
CA GLU A 247 26.12 15.16 19.89
C GLU A 247 26.69 15.99 21.06
N GLU A 248 27.06 17.24 20.80
CA GLU A 248 27.55 18.16 21.83
C GLU A 248 26.42 18.62 22.75
N ALA A 249 25.25 18.93 22.20
CA ALA A 249 24.05 19.25 22.97
C ALA A 249 23.63 18.06 23.84
N ARG A 250 23.69 16.84 23.32
CA ARG A 250 23.38 15.61 24.06
C ARG A 250 24.37 15.38 25.20
N LYS A 251 25.67 15.61 24.97
CA LYS A 251 26.70 15.56 26.04
C LYS A 251 26.41 16.57 27.14
N PHE A 252 26.15 17.83 26.79
CA PHE A 252 25.80 18.89 27.74
C PHE A 252 24.55 18.52 28.56
N VAL A 253 23.46 18.13 27.89
CA VAL A 253 22.20 17.86 28.58
C VAL A 253 22.30 16.64 29.50
N ARG A 254 23.10 15.63 29.14
CA ARG A 254 23.37 14.47 30.02
C ARG A 254 24.18 14.84 31.26
N GLN A 255 25.04 15.86 31.21
CA GLN A 255 25.75 16.36 32.40
C GLN A 255 24.81 16.98 33.44
N LEU A 256 23.65 17.50 33.02
CA LEU A 256 22.63 18.05 33.92
C LEU A 256 21.90 16.96 34.73
N LYS A 257 22.02 15.68 34.36
CA LYS A 257 21.41 14.52 35.03
C LYS A 257 19.90 14.66 35.30
N LEU A 258 19.18 15.33 34.41
CA LEU A 258 17.73 15.53 34.51
C LEU A 258 16.98 14.19 34.39
N LYS A 259 15.98 13.97 35.25
CA LYS A 259 15.25 12.70 35.40
C LYS A 259 14.15 12.49 34.37
N GLY A 260 13.88 13.47 33.50
CA GLY A 260 12.88 13.32 32.45
C GLY A 260 12.49 14.58 31.70
N HIS A 261 11.60 14.41 30.72
CA HIS A 261 11.09 15.49 29.89
C HIS A 261 10.40 16.61 30.69
N LYS A 262 9.79 16.28 31.85
CA LYS A 262 9.19 17.29 32.74
C LYS A 262 10.26 18.24 33.31
N GLU A 263 11.37 17.68 33.82
CA GLU A 263 12.47 18.47 34.35
C GLU A 263 13.19 19.25 33.24
N TRP A 264 13.40 18.65 32.07
CA TRP A 264 13.89 19.37 30.90
C TRP A 264 13.06 20.61 30.58
N ARG A 265 11.73 20.50 30.63
CA ARG A 265 10.83 21.63 30.35
C ARG A 265 10.94 22.74 31.41
N LEU A 266 11.16 22.39 32.67
CA LEU A 266 11.37 23.36 33.75
C LEU A 266 12.73 24.05 33.58
N TYR A 267 13.79 23.27 33.35
CA TYR A 267 15.12 23.77 33.03
C TYR A 267 15.12 24.73 31.84
N ALA A 268 14.51 24.32 30.71
CA ALA A 268 14.46 25.12 29.49
C ALA A 268 13.68 26.45 29.63
N LYS A 269 12.86 26.57 30.68
CA LYS A 269 12.13 27.79 31.08
C LYS A 269 12.84 28.61 32.15
N GLY A 270 13.99 28.15 32.66
CA GLY A 270 14.71 28.81 33.76
C GLY A 270 13.95 28.73 35.09
N LYS A 271 13.24 27.62 35.34
CA LYS A 271 12.44 27.40 36.55
C LYS A 271 13.07 26.42 37.55
N LEU A 272 14.34 26.07 37.36
CA LEU A 272 15.09 25.25 38.30
C LEU A 272 16.22 26.11 38.86
N ASP A 273 16.11 26.50 40.12
CA ASP A 273 17.02 27.48 40.75
C ASP A 273 18.42 26.91 41.00
N GLU A 274 18.54 25.58 41.11
CA GLU A 274 19.82 24.86 41.29
C GLU A 274 20.66 24.74 40.02
N TYR A 275 20.16 25.23 38.88
CA TYR A 275 20.79 25.07 37.58
C TYR A 275 21.10 26.40 36.92
N GLU A 276 22.25 26.48 36.26
CA GLU A 276 22.57 27.64 35.43
C GLU A 276 21.54 27.82 34.30
N PRO A 277 21.28 29.07 33.88
CA PRO A 277 20.37 29.35 32.78
C PRO A 277 20.73 28.56 31.52
N ARG A 278 19.71 27.97 30.87
CA ARG A 278 19.88 27.25 29.60
C ARG A 278 20.66 28.10 28.60
N PRO A 279 21.80 27.61 28.09
CA PRO A 279 22.56 28.31 27.06
C PRO A 279 21.71 28.64 25.83
N ASN A 280 21.94 29.82 25.24
CA ASN A 280 21.16 30.30 24.11
C ASN A 280 21.29 29.41 22.86
N ASN A 281 22.37 28.63 22.75
CA ASN A 281 22.64 27.65 21.69
C ASN A 281 22.11 26.23 21.98
N ILE A 282 21.36 26.01 23.05
CA ILE A 282 20.69 24.74 23.34
C ILE A 282 19.18 24.89 23.13
N PRO A 283 18.53 24.21 22.19
CA PRO A 283 17.14 24.51 21.84
C PRO A 283 16.15 24.13 22.96
N LYS A 284 15.12 24.96 23.21
CA LYS A 284 14.04 24.63 24.17
C LYS A 284 13.26 23.37 23.76
N THR A 285 13.11 23.18 22.44
CA THR A 285 12.36 22.06 21.83
C THR A 285 13.29 21.22 20.95
N PRO A 286 14.18 20.40 21.54
CA PRO A 286 15.24 19.71 20.82
C PRO A 286 14.71 18.66 19.82
N ASN A 287 13.52 18.10 20.07
CA ASN A 287 12.85 17.16 19.17
C ASN A 287 12.52 17.76 17.79
N PHE A 288 12.35 19.08 17.69
CA PHE A 288 12.13 19.75 16.40
C PHE A 288 13.43 20.18 15.75
N VAL A 289 14.43 20.57 16.54
CA VAL A 289 15.73 21.04 16.02
C VAL A 289 16.61 19.88 15.55
N TYR A 290 16.61 18.77 16.30
CA TYR A 290 17.46 17.61 16.01
C TYR A 290 16.70 16.45 15.36
N LYS A 291 15.46 16.68 14.93
CA LYS A 291 14.59 15.64 14.32
C LYS A 291 15.31 14.82 13.24
N ASP A 292 16.08 15.51 12.40
CA ASP A 292 16.83 14.93 11.29
C ASP A 292 18.34 14.82 11.59
N CYS A 293 18.75 14.98 12.85
CA CYS A 293 20.15 15.02 13.30
C CYS A 293 20.47 13.95 14.36
N GLY A 294 19.79 12.78 14.31
CA GLY A 294 20.03 11.68 15.24
C GLY A 294 19.08 11.63 16.45
N TRP A 295 18.04 12.46 16.49
CA TRP A 295 17.04 12.43 17.56
C TRP A 295 16.24 11.12 17.59
N ILE A 296 16.40 10.34 18.66
CA ILE A 296 15.63 9.10 18.91
C ILE A 296 14.43 9.40 19.84
N GLY A 297 14.61 10.27 20.82
CA GLY A 297 13.60 10.63 21.81
C GLY A 297 14.22 11.24 23.05
N PHE A 298 13.38 11.74 23.97
CA PHE A 298 13.86 12.37 25.20
C PHE A 298 14.67 11.43 26.10
N HIS A 299 14.40 10.13 26.07
CA HIS A 299 15.17 9.14 26.82
C HIS A 299 16.63 9.09 26.33
N ASP A 300 16.86 9.04 25.01
CA ASP A 300 18.22 9.12 24.45
C ASP A 300 18.87 10.48 24.73
N PHE A 301 18.15 11.57 24.47
CA PHE A 301 18.72 12.91 24.60
C PHE A 301 19.12 13.26 26.04
N LEU A 302 18.32 12.85 27.03
CA LEU A 302 18.58 13.05 28.45
C LEU A 302 19.49 11.96 29.04
N GLY A 303 19.74 10.86 28.33
CA GLY A 303 20.51 9.72 28.85
C GLY A 303 19.79 8.91 29.92
N ILE A 304 18.45 8.84 29.84
CA ILE A 304 17.62 8.12 30.81
C ILE A 304 17.26 6.76 30.22
N GLU A 305 17.42 5.70 31.02
CA GLU A 305 16.98 4.37 30.63
C GLU A 305 15.46 4.34 30.41
N LYS A 306 15.07 3.68 29.32
CA LYS A 306 13.66 3.47 29.00
C LYS A 306 13.10 2.50 30.05
N LYS A 307 12.32 2.99 31.03
CA LYS A 307 11.55 2.10 31.89
C LYS A 307 10.63 1.26 31.00
N LYS A 308 10.85 -0.05 31.02
CA LYS A 308 10.00 -1.05 30.37
C LYS A 308 8.59 -0.99 30.93
#